data_AF-A0A435BDU1-F1
#
_entry.id   AF-A0A435BDU1-F1
#
_cell.length_a   1.000
_cell.length_b   1.000
_cell.length_c   1.000
_cell.angle_alpha   90.00
_cell.angle_beta   90.00
_cell.angle_gamma   90.00
#
_symmetry.space_group_name_H-M   'P 1'
#
loop_
_entity.id
_entity.type
_entity.pdbx_description
1 polymer ?
#
loop_
_entity_poly.entity_id
_entity_poly.type
_entity_poly.pdbx_seq_one_letter_code
_entity_poly.pdbx_strand_id
1 'polypeptide(L)'
;HFNIPEWVAAGYDEAFISSYLKSEGDSYNHPNAAIEPRIPGIFQYYSAAEDILANTFAGKMKAQEGADAIAAAWEKLTDQIGRENQIKLYKASLGV
;
A
#
# COMPACT_ATOMS: atom_id res chain seq x y z
N HIS A 1 7.63 10.74 16.96
CA HIS A 1 6.60 11.01 15.93
C HIS A 1 5.22 11.23 16.55
N PHE A 2 4.61 10.27 17.26
CA PHE A 2 3.27 10.43 17.88
C PHE A 2 3.24 11.25 19.20
N ASN A 3 4.09 12.26 19.36
CA ASN A 3 4.18 13.06 20.59
C ASN A 3 3.58 14.46 20.37
N ILE A 4 2.30 14.66 20.71
CA ILE A 4 1.58 15.92 20.46
C ILE A 4 2.33 17.17 21.00
N PRO A 5 2.81 17.20 22.27
CA PRO A 5 3.60 18.31 22.79
C PRO A 5 4.79 18.75 21.92
N GLU A 6 5.53 17.82 21.31
CA GLU A 6 6.68 18.15 20.45
C GLU A 6 6.24 18.97 19.23
N TRP A 7 5.09 18.65 18.65
CA TRP A 7 4.56 19.33 17.48
C TRP A 7 3.88 20.66 17.82
N VAL A 8 3.20 20.74 18.96
CA VAL A 8 2.69 22.03 19.45
C VAL A 8 3.85 23.00 19.71
N ALA A 9 4.95 22.52 20.31
CA ALA A 9 6.17 23.30 20.47
C ALA A 9 6.81 23.73 19.13
N ALA A 10 6.59 22.96 18.06
CA ALA A 10 7.00 23.31 16.70
C ALA A 10 6.04 24.28 15.98
N GLY A 11 4.95 24.72 16.63
CA GLY A 11 4.05 25.74 16.13
C GLY A 11 2.76 25.24 15.46
N TYR A 12 2.45 23.94 15.56
CA TYR A 12 1.18 23.40 15.07
C TYR A 12 0.04 23.66 16.06
N ASP A 13 -1.15 23.90 15.53
CA ASP A 13 -2.38 23.90 16.33
C ASP A 13 -2.62 22.52 16.95
N GLU A 14 -2.97 22.49 18.23
CA GLU A 14 -3.10 21.25 19.00
C GLU A 14 -4.24 20.36 18.49
N ALA A 15 -5.38 20.94 18.10
CA ALA A 15 -6.52 20.18 17.59
C ALA A 15 -6.18 19.56 16.23
N PHE A 16 -5.54 20.34 15.35
CA PHE A 16 -5.05 19.84 14.07
C PHE A 16 -4.07 18.68 14.24
N ILE A 17 -2.99 18.86 15.01
CA ILE A 17 -1.96 17.82 15.11
C ILE A 17 -2.48 16.57 15.82
N SER A 18 -3.35 16.73 16.82
CA SER A 18 -3.99 15.59 17.49
C SER A 18 -4.82 14.78 16.51
N SER A 19 -5.62 15.43 15.66
CA SER A 19 -6.41 14.76 14.63
C SER A 19 -5.53 14.08 13.58
N TYR A 20 -4.48 14.76 13.13
CA TYR A 20 -3.54 14.23 12.13
C TYR A 20 -2.82 12.99 12.63
N LEU A 21 -2.19 13.06 13.82
CA LEU A 21 -1.45 11.94 14.41
C LEU A 21 -2.38 10.79 14.77
N LYS A 22 -3.62 11.07 15.18
CA LYS A 22 -4.63 10.02 15.35
C LYS A 22 -4.93 9.33 14.01
N SER A 23 -5.13 10.08 12.93
CA SER A 23 -5.38 9.51 11.60
C SER A 23 -4.23 8.63 11.12
N GLU A 24 -2.98 9.07 11.30
CA GLU A 24 -1.80 8.25 10.97
C GLU A 24 -1.74 7.00 11.84
N GLY A 25 -1.94 7.15 13.15
CA GLY A 25 -1.93 6.02 14.09
C GLY A 25 -3.03 4.99 13.78
N ASP A 26 -4.25 5.44 13.50
CA ASP A 26 -5.36 4.59 13.09
C ASP A 26 -5.02 3.87 11.76
N SER A 27 -4.38 4.56 10.81
CA SER A 27 -4.00 3.99 9.51
C SER A 27 -2.92 2.91 9.65
N TYR A 28 -1.88 3.15 10.45
CA TYR A 28 -0.82 2.16 10.69
C TYR A 28 -1.31 0.92 11.44
N ASN A 29 -2.31 1.08 12.32
CA ASN A 29 -2.85 0.01 13.15
C ASN A 29 -4.16 -0.59 12.61
N HIS A 30 -4.60 -0.20 11.41
CA HIS A 30 -5.83 -0.71 10.83
C HIS A 30 -5.70 -2.22 10.54
N PRO A 31 -6.74 -3.06 10.78
CA PRO A 31 -6.67 -4.50 10.52
C PRO A 31 -6.43 -4.85 9.04
N ASN A 32 -6.72 -3.90 8.14
CA ASN A 32 -6.43 -4.02 6.70
C ASN A 32 -5.22 -3.18 6.27
N ALA A 33 -4.39 -2.71 7.20
CA ALA A 33 -3.16 -2.02 6.86
C ALA A 33 -2.24 -2.99 6.10
N ALA A 34 -1.95 -2.66 4.85
CA ALA A 34 -0.99 -3.40 4.04
C ALA A 34 0.35 -2.66 4.10
N ILE A 35 1.39 -3.35 4.58
CA ILE A 35 2.76 -2.84 4.44
C ILE A 35 3.08 -2.83 2.95
N GLU A 36 3.55 -1.67 2.47
CA GLU A 36 4.01 -1.53 1.10
C GLU A 36 5.08 -2.60 0.78
N PRO A 37 4.86 -3.47 -0.22
CA PRO A 37 5.85 -4.49 -0.56
C PRO A 37 7.13 -3.82 -1.09
N ARG A 38 8.24 -3.95 -0.34
CA ARG A 38 9.56 -3.51 -0.80
C ARG A 38 10.17 -4.55 -1.73
N ILE A 39 9.67 -4.59 -2.96
CA ILE A 39 10.07 -5.54 -4.00
C ILE A 39 10.50 -4.82 -5.29
N PRO A 40 11.47 -5.37 -6.04
CA PRO A 40 11.74 -4.94 -7.41
C PRO A 40 10.47 -4.80 -8.26
N GLY A 41 10.38 -3.71 -9.01
CA GLY A 41 9.29 -3.48 -9.96
C GLY A 41 7.96 -3.07 -9.33
N ILE A 42 7.89 -2.69 -8.04
CA ILE A 42 6.63 -2.35 -7.34
C ILE A 42 5.72 -1.37 -8.12
N PHE A 43 6.27 -0.37 -8.82
CA PHE A 43 5.49 0.55 -9.66
C PHE A 43 4.79 -0.13 -10.84
N GLN A 44 5.32 -1.25 -11.35
CA GLN A 44 4.66 -2.04 -12.40
C GLN A 44 3.41 -2.74 -11.87
N TYR A 45 3.44 -3.19 -10.61
CA TYR A 45 2.26 -3.74 -9.93
C TYR A 45 1.17 -2.68 -9.77
N TYR A 46 1.55 -1.45 -9.38
CA TYR A 46 0.61 -0.33 -9.26
C TYR A 46 0.00 0.05 -10.61
N SER A 47 0.83 0.26 -11.63
CA SER A 47 0.33 0.60 -12.96
C SER A 47 -0.63 -0.46 -13.52
N ALA A 48 -0.32 -1.76 -13.35
CA ALA A 48 -1.21 -2.83 -13.77
C ALA A 48 -2.54 -2.83 -13.00
N ALA A 49 -2.51 -2.54 -11.70
CA ALA A 49 -3.71 -2.45 -10.88
C ALA A 49 -4.57 -1.23 -11.25
N GLU A 50 -3.96 -0.07 -11.44
CA GLU A 50 -4.63 1.19 -11.79
C GLU A 50 -5.42 1.08 -13.11
N ASP A 51 -4.83 0.47 -14.14
CA ASP A 51 -5.51 0.26 -15.43
C ASP A 51 -6.78 -0.61 -15.28
N ILE A 52 -6.72 -1.64 -14.42
CA ILE A 52 -7.86 -2.55 -14.18
C ILE A 52 -8.90 -1.88 -13.28
N LEU A 53 -8.46 -1.16 -12.25
CA LEU A 53 -9.33 -0.40 -11.36
C LEU A 53 -10.10 0.68 -12.12
N ALA A 54 -9.44 1.39 -13.04
CA ALA A 54 -10.10 2.40 -13.88
C ALA A 54 -11.26 1.80 -14.69
N ASN A 55 -11.08 0.61 -15.26
CA ASN A 55 -12.16 -0.09 -15.97
C ASN A 55 -13.25 -0.61 -15.02
N THR A 56 -12.88 -1.08 -13.83
CA THR A 56 -13.82 -1.54 -12.80
C THR A 56 -14.70 -0.39 -12.31
N PHE A 57 -14.11 0.77 -11.99
CA PHE A 57 -14.84 1.97 -11.56
C PHE A 57 -15.70 2.58 -12.67
N ALA A 58 -15.31 2.42 -13.93
CA ALA A 58 -16.13 2.77 -15.07
C ALA A 58 -17.30 1.79 -15.31
N GLY A 59 -17.48 0.77 -14.48
CA GLY A 59 -18.57 -0.21 -14.58
C GLY A 59 -18.37 -1.25 -15.69
N LYS A 60 -17.16 -1.34 -16.27
CA LYS A 60 -16.86 -2.31 -17.33
C LYS A 60 -16.52 -3.70 -16.79
N MET A 61 -16.24 -3.81 -15.50
CA MET A 61 -15.97 -5.06 -14.79
C MET A 61 -16.72 -5.05 -13.46
N LYS A 62 -17.14 -6.22 -12.97
CA LYS A 62 -17.64 -6.33 -11.59
C LYS A 62 -16.48 -6.19 -10.61
N ALA A 63 -16.77 -5.79 -9.37
CA ALA A 63 -15.74 -5.62 -8.34
C ALA A 63 -14.86 -6.86 -8.14
N GLN A 64 -15.47 -8.04 -8.04
CA GLN A 64 -14.72 -9.30 -7.90
C GLN A 64 -13.89 -9.62 -9.14
N GLU A 65 -14.46 -9.42 -10.33
CA GLU A 65 -13.76 -9.65 -11.61
C GLU A 65 -12.54 -8.75 -11.76
N GLY A 66 -12.66 -7.47 -11.37
CA GLY A 66 -11.55 -6.52 -11.32
C GLY A 66 -10.46 -6.97 -10.34
N ALA A 67 -10.85 -7.39 -9.13
CA ALA A 67 -9.91 -7.89 -8.13
C ALA A 67 -9.16 -9.15 -8.61
N ASP A 68 -9.87 -10.11 -9.21
CA ASP A 68 -9.28 -11.34 -9.75
C ASP A 68 -8.33 -11.04 -10.90
N ALA A 69 -8.67 -10.08 -11.77
CA ALA A 69 -7.80 -9.65 -12.87
C ALA A 69 -6.51 -8.98 -12.36
N ILE A 70 -6.59 -8.16 -11.30
CA ILE A 70 -5.42 -7.55 -10.66
C ILE A 70 -4.52 -8.65 -10.08
N ALA A 71 -5.08 -9.60 -9.34
CA ALA A 71 -4.32 -10.72 -8.79
C ALA A 71 -3.61 -11.52 -9.90
N ALA A 72 -4.30 -11.84 -10.99
CA ALA A 72 -3.70 -12.55 -12.12
C ALA A 72 -2.57 -11.73 -12.80
N ALA A 73 -2.74 -10.41 -12.94
CA ALA A 73 -1.71 -9.54 -13.50
C ALA A 73 -0.46 -9.49 -12.61
N TRP A 74 -0.64 -9.43 -11.29
CA TRP A 74 0.45 -9.46 -10.32
C TRP A 74 1.18 -10.80 -10.28
N GLU A 75 0.47 -11.92 -10.35
CA GLU A 75 1.09 -13.25 -10.45
C GLU A 75 1.98 -13.34 -11.69
N LYS A 76 1.48 -12.89 -12.85
CA LYS A 76 2.25 -12.85 -14.09
C LYS A 76 3.50 -11.97 -13.97
N LEU A 77 3.37 -10.76 -13.42
CA LEU A 77 4.50 -9.85 -13.20
C LEU A 77 5.54 -10.48 -12.26
N THR A 78 5.08 -11.14 -11.19
CA THR A 78 5.95 -11.82 -10.23
C THR A 78 6.77 -12.91 -10.88
N ASP A 79 6.16 -13.71 -11.76
CA ASP A 79 6.87 -14.74 -12.50
C ASP A 79 7.84 -14.17 -13.54
N GLN A 80 7.47 -13.07 -14.21
CA GLN A 80 8.34 -12.39 -15.18
C GLN A 80 9.57 -11.76 -14.53
N ILE A 81 9.42 -11.15 -13.35
CA ILE A 81 10.51 -10.52 -12.61
C ILE A 81 11.38 -11.59 -11.91
N GLY A 82 10.77 -12.70 -11.48
CA GLY A 82 11.42 -13.80 -10.80
C GLY A 82 10.93 -13.97 -9.37
N ARG A 83 9.95 -14.85 -9.19
CA ARG A 83 9.23 -15.08 -7.92
C ARG A 83 10.14 -15.35 -6.73
N GLU A 84 11.10 -16.25 -6.88
CA GLU A 84 11.99 -16.63 -5.77
C GLU A 84 12.82 -15.44 -5.28
N ASN A 85 13.30 -14.60 -6.20
CA ASN A 85 14.04 -13.39 -5.86
C ASN A 85 13.13 -12.34 -5.21
N GLN A 86 11.90 -12.17 -5.69
CA GLN A 86 10.91 -11.29 -5.06
C GLN A 86 10.65 -11.72 -3.61
N ILE A 87 10.41 -13.01 -3.36
CA ILE A 87 10.20 -13.56 -2.01
C ILE A 87 11.43 -13.31 -1.12
N LYS A 88 12.63 -13.60 -1.64
CA LYS A 88 13.89 -13.41 -0.91
C LYS A 88 14.10 -11.95 -0.50
N LEU A 89 13.95 -11.03 -1.45
CA LEU A 89 14.17 -9.60 -1.20
C LEU A 89 13.08 -9.02 -0.29
N TYR A 90 11.83 -9.46 -0.45
CA TYR A 90 10.75 -9.04 0.44
C TYR A 90 11.02 -9.45 1.89
N LYS A 91 11.39 -10.72 2.14
CA LYS A 91 11.77 -11.20 3.49
C LYS A 91 12.95 -10.41 4.07
N ALA A 92 14.00 -10.21 3.28
CA ALA A 92 15.14 -9.40 3.70
C ALA A 92 14.74 -7.95 4.06
N SER A 93 13.78 -7.36 3.34
CA SER A 93 13.27 -6.01 3.60
C SER A 93 12.50 -5.89 4.93
N LEU A 94 11.90 -7.00 5.39
CA LEU A 94 11.18 -7.10 6.66
C LEU A 94 12.12 -7.42 7.84
N GLY A 95 13.40 -7.71 7.59
CA GLY A 95 14.37 -8.07 8.62
C GLY A 95 14.19 -9.48 9.18
N VAL A 96 13.59 -10.40 8.41
CA VAL A 96 13.35 -11.81 8.77
C VAL A 96 14.08 -12.79 7.89
#